data_AF-A0A077NW52-F1
#
_entry.id   AF-A0A077NW52-F1
#
_cell.length_a   1.000
_cell.length_b   1.000
_cell.length_c   1.000
_cell.angle_alpha   90.00
_cell.angle_beta   90.00
_cell.angle_gamma   90.00
#
_symmetry.space_group_name_H-M   'P 1'
#
loop_
_entity.id
_entity.type
_entity.pdbx_description
1 polymer ?
#
loop_
_entity_poly.entity_id
_entity_poly.type
_entity_poly.pdbx_seq_one_letter_code
_entity_poly.pdbx_strand_id
1 'polypeptide(L)' 'MQNIDCNLYHKTPTVYVFDNRGQNIREIAFHRTTADGNTDVRITHHRYNISGYQVESIDPRLHDVQHARGYA' A
#
# COMPACT_ATOMS: atom_id res chain seq x y z
N MET A 1 -9.28 -30.07 -7.04
CA MET A 1 -9.27 -28.90 -6.14
C MET A 1 -7.81 -28.58 -5.87
N GLN A 2 -7.33 -27.41 -6.30
CA GLN A 2 -5.92 -27.02 -6.06
C GLN A 2 -5.68 -26.97 -4.55
N ASN A 3 -4.58 -27.60 -4.12
CA ASN A 3 -4.15 -27.55 -2.73
C ASN A 3 -3.58 -26.14 -2.50
N ILE A 4 -4.41 -25.25 -1.96
CA ILE A 4 -4.00 -23.88 -1.66
C ILE A 4 -3.14 -23.95 -0.41
N ASP A 5 -1.88 -23.59 -0.55
CA ASP A 5 -1.02 -23.40 0.62
C ASP A 5 -1.50 -22.16 1.38
N CYS A 6 -2.19 -22.38 2.51
CA CYS A 6 -2.66 -21.32 3.39
C CYS A 6 -1.54 -20.38 3.85
N ASN A 7 -0.30 -20.86 3.87
CA ASN A 7 0.84 -20.04 4.24
C ASN A 7 1.05 -18.89 3.24
N LEU A 8 0.62 -19.01 1.98
CA LEU A 8 0.70 -17.93 0.97
C LEU A 8 0.06 -16.62 1.42
N TYR A 9 -1.10 -16.69 2.07
CA TYR A 9 -1.87 -15.52 2.52
C TYR A 9 -1.65 -15.17 4.00
N HIS A 10 -0.78 -15.92 4.68
CA HIS A 10 -0.47 -15.64 6.08
C HIS A 10 0.17 -14.26 6.21
N LYS A 11 -0.41 -13.41 7.07
CA LYS A 11 0.02 -12.02 7.32
C LYS A 11 0.04 -11.13 6.07
N THR A 12 -0.90 -11.33 5.14
CA THR A 12 -1.12 -10.42 4.01
C THR A 12 -2.45 -9.67 4.08
N PRO A 13 -2.74 -8.89 5.15
CA PRO A 13 -3.97 -8.11 5.22
C PRO A 13 -3.95 -6.93 4.25
N THR A 14 -5.12 -6.35 4.00
CA THR A 14 -5.21 -4.97 3.48
C THR A 14 -5.33 -4.04 4.68
N VAL A 15 -4.49 -3.01 4.74
CA VAL A 15 -4.48 -2.03 5.83
C VAL A 15 -4.76 -0.64 5.30
N TYR A 16 -5.69 0.06 5.94
CA TYR A 16 -6.01 1.46 5.68
C TYR A 16 -5.45 2.33 6.80
N VAL A 17 -4.70 3.38 6.46
CA VAL A 17 -4.11 4.32 7.41
C VAL A 17 -4.86 5.65 7.29
N PHE A 18 -5.44 6.09 8.40
CA PHE A 18 -6.22 7.32 8.46
C PHE A 18 -5.44 8.48 9.09
N ASP A 19 -5.63 9.70 8.58
CA ASP A 19 -5.15 10.92 9.24
C ASP A 19 -6.04 11.28 10.46
N ASN A 20 -5.67 12.33 11.19
CA ASN A 20 -6.41 12.82 12.36
C ASN A 20 -7.81 13.39 12.02
N ARG A 21 -8.20 13.45 10.74
CA ARG A 21 -9.52 13.85 10.26
C ARG A 21 -10.32 12.66 9.73
N GLY A 22 -9.79 11.43 9.81
CA GLY A 22 -10.46 10.21 9.35
C GLY A 22 -10.35 9.99 7.83
N GLN A 23 -9.43 10.65 7.14
CA GLN A 23 -9.21 10.43 5.71
C GLN A 23 -8.17 9.34 5.48
N ASN A 24 -8.44 8.42 4.55
CA ASN A 24 -7.53 7.34 4.21
C ASN A 24 -6.32 7.87 3.43
N ILE A 25 -5.21 8.09 4.11
CA ILE A 25 -3.99 8.65 3.51
C ILE A 25 -3.06 7.59 2.93
N ARG A 26 -3.20 6.31 3.33
CA ARG A 26 -2.42 5.21 2.77
C ARG A 26 -3.21 3.91 2.72
N GLU A 27 -3.13 3.24 1.59
CA GLU A 27 -3.55 1.84 1.45
C GLU A 27 -2.31 0.97 1.38
N ILE A 28 -2.18 0.04 2.32
CA ILE A 28 -1.05 -0.89 2.40
C ILE A 28 -1.55 -2.28 2.01
N ALA A 29 -0.96 -2.81 0.95
CA ALA A 29 -1.13 -4.18 0.51
C ALA A 29 0.16 -4.97 0.72
N PHE A 30 0.03 -6.20 1.20
CA PHE A 30 1.14 -7.14 1.35
C PHE A 30 1.02 -8.18 0.24
N HIS A 31 2.05 -8.31 -0.58
CA HIS A 31 2.03 -9.19 -1.74
C HIS A 31 3.17 -10.20 -1.70
N ARG A 32 2.87 -11.44 -2.07
CA ARG A 32 3.85 -12.50 -2.22
C ARG A 32 3.39 -13.51 -3.27
N THR A 33 4.32 -14.06 -4.04
CA THR A 33 4.03 -14.97 -5.16
C THR A 33 4.13 -16.46 -4.80
N THR A 34 4.88 -16.81 -3.76
CA THR A 34 5.06 -18.19 -3.27
C THR A 34 4.91 -18.27 -1.75
N ALA A 35 4.49 -19.40 -1.19
CA ALA A 35 4.21 -19.50 0.25
C ALA A 35 5.45 -19.33 1.15
N ASP A 36 6.64 -19.55 0.62
CA ASP A 36 7.96 -19.42 1.25
C ASP A 36 8.70 -18.12 0.85
N GLY A 37 8.14 -17.34 -0.07
CA GLY A 37 8.77 -16.14 -0.59
C GLY A 37 8.80 -14.97 0.39
N ASN A 38 9.51 -13.91 0.00
CA ASN A 38 9.48 -12.64 0.72
C ASN A 38 8.15 -11.90 0.48
N THR A 39 7.67 -11.22 1.51
CA THR A 39 6.49 -10.36 1.42
C THR A 39 6.89 -8.95 1.01
N ASP A 40 6.40 -8.51 -0.14
CA ASP A 40 6.51 -7.16 -0.66
C ASP A 40 5.45 -6.25 -0.02
N VAL A 41 5.84 -5.03 0.37
CA VAL A 41 4.96 -4.03 1.00
C VAL A 41 4.67 -2.94 -0.01
N ARG A 42 3.40 -2.83 -0.42
CA ARG A 42 2.95 -1.90 -1.45
C ARG A 42 2.07 -0.85 -0.82
N ILE A 43 2.50 0.41 -0.88
CA ILE A 43 1.79 1.54 -0.28
C ILE A 43 1.30 2.47 -1.39
N THR A 44 -0.03 2.59 -1.53
CA THR A 44 -0.66 3.66 -2.30
C THR A 44 -0.84 4.86 -1.39
N HIS A 45 -0.39 6.05 -1.80
CA HIS A 45 -0.50 7.26 -1.00
C HIS A 45 -1.60 8.17 -1.55
N HIS A 46 -2.40 8.75 -0.66
CA HIS A 46 -3.45 9.73 -0.99
C HIS A 46 -3.19 11.03 -0.23
N ARG A 47 -3.40 12.17 -0.90
CA ARG A 47 -3.36 13.50 -0.26
C ARG A 47 -4.67 14.22 -0.43
N TYR A 48 -5.05 14.92 0.61
CA TYR A 48 -6.29 15.67 0.70
C TYR A 48 -6.00 17.14 1.01
N ASN A 49 -6.79 18.03 0.41
CA ASN A 49 -6.68 19.46 0.69
C ASN A 49 -7.31 19.84 2.04
N ILE A 50 -7.30 21.14 2.34
CA ILE A 50 -7.87 21.68 3.58
C ILE A 50 -9.38 21.41 3.73
N SER A 51 -10.10 21.32 2.60
CA SER A 51 -11.53 21.05 2.56
C SER A 51 -11.87 19.55 2.60
N GLY A 52 -10.86 18.68 2.62
CA GLY A 52 -11.01 17.22 2.67
C GLY A 52 -11.24 16.54 1.32
N TYR A 53 -11.03 17.25 0.21
CA TYR A 53 -11.08 16.62 -1.12
C TYR A 53 -9.72 16.02 -1.48
N GLN A 54 -9.75 14.82 -2.05
CA GLN A 54 -8.55 14.16 -2.56
C GLN A 54 -7.98 14.96 -3.74
N VAL A 55 -6.70 15.32 -3.64
CA VAL A 55 -5.99 16.11 -4.66
C VAL A 55 -4.91 15.31 -5.38
N GLU A 56 -4.35 14.29 -4.72
CA GLU A 56 -3.32 13.44 -5.32
C GLU A 56 -3.51 11.98 -4.90
N SER A 57 -3.11 11.07 -5.79
CA SER A 57 -2.95 9.64 -5.52
C SER A 57 -1.73 9.16 -6.28
N ILE A 58 -0.87 8.39 -5.62
CA ILE A 58 0.34 7.85 -6.24
C ILE A 58 0.52 6.37 -5.90
N ASP A 59 0.80 5.58 -6.93
CA ASP A 59 1.07 4.16 -6.79
C ASP A 59 2.47 3.91 -6.20
N PRO A 60 2.69 2.75 -5.55
CA PRO A 60 3.95 2.45 -4.87
C PRO A 60 5.18 2.62 -5.77
N ARG A 61 5.09 2.18 -7.03
CA ARG A 61 6.24 2.18 -7.96
C ARG A 61 6.60 3.61 -8.38
N LEU A 62 5.63 4.46 -8.66
CA LEU A 62 5.89 5.87 -8.96
C LEU A 62 6.40 6.63 -7.73
N HIS A 63 5.87 6.32 -6.55
CA HIS A 63 6.31 6.91 -5.29
C HIS A 63 7.78 6.58 -5.01
N ASP A 64 8.18 5.32 -5.15
CA ASP A 64 9.58 4.89 -4.97
C ASP A 64 10.52 5.61 -5.93
N VAL A 65 10.10 5.78 -7.19
CA VAL A 65 10.88 6.52 -8.20
C VAL A 65 11.01 8.00 -7.83
N GLN A 66 9.97 8.65 -7.33
CA GLN A 66 10.03 10.05 -6.90
C GLN A 66 10.96 10.23 -5.70
N HIS A 67 10.87 9.34 -4.72
CA HIS A 67 11.76 9.33 -3.55
C HIS A 67 13.22 9.06 -3.94
N ALA A 68 13.47 8.09 -4.81
CA ALA A 68 14.82 7.77 -5.28
C ALA A 68 15.47 8.93 -6.05
N ARG A 69 14.66 9.77 -6.70
CA ARG A 69 15.11 10.96 -7.44
C ARG A 69 15.25 12.20 -6.56
N GLY A 70 14.92 12.13 -5.26
CA GLY A 70 15.07 13.24 -4.32
C GLY A 70 14.01 14.33 -4.45
N TYR A 71 12.84 14.05 -5.04
CA TYR A 71 11.73 15.00 -5.17
C TYR A 71 10.81 15.04 -3.94
N ALA A 72 11.33 14.71 -2.76
CA ALA A 72 10.57 14.63 -1.51
C ALA A 72 10.27 16.02 -0.94
#